data_AF-A0A431HXP2-F1
#
_entry.id   AF-A0A431HXP2-F1
#
_cell.length_a   1.000
_cell.length_b   1.000
_cell.length_c   1.000
_cell.angle_alpha   90.00
_cell.angle_beta   90.00
_cell.angle_gamma   90.00
#
_symmetry.space_group_name_H-M   'P 1'
#
loop_
_entity.id
_entity.type
_entity.pdbx_description
1 polymer ?
#
loop_
_entity_poly.entity_id
_entity_poly.type
_entity_poly.pdbx_seq_one_letter_code
_entity_poly.pdbx_strand_id
1 'polypeptide(L)'
;MKQKLKRIEPSKKWTFFWDMHSGGSLKLKWHYIIVNLPQGEAIRYFKDNFGRDPYNVTCDCCGEDYSIMDYSSFEEAAKFHLRKGELLDDFKDREDVLVIEQ
;
A
#
# COMPACT_ATOMS: atom_id res chain seq x y z
N MET A 1 1.13 29.75 -31.09
CA MET A 1 0.19 28.71 -30.60
C MET A 1 0.49 28.46 -29.13
N LYS A 2 -0.47 28.73 -28.22
CA LYS A 2 -0.31 28.44 -26.79
C LYS A 2 -0.81 27.01 -26.55
N GLN A 3 0.10 26.05 -26.35
CA GLN A 3 -0.29 24.72 -25.89
C GLN A 3 -0.89 24.87 -24.48
N LYS A 4 -2.16 24.52 -24.32
CA LYS A 4 -2.78 24.36 -23.01
C LYS A 4 -2.14 23.13 -22.38
N LEU A 5 -1.27 23.33 -21.40
CA LEU A 5 -0.85 22.27 -20.47
C LEU A 5 -2.13 21.73 -19.83
N LYS A 6 -2.58 20.55 -20.26
CA LYS A 6 -3.61 19.81 -19.53
C LYS A 6 -2.99 19.47 -18.18
N ARG A 7 -3.53 20.06 -17.11
CA ARG A 7 -3.26 19.62 -15.74
C ARG A 7 -3.63 18.14 -15.70
N ILE A 8 -2.61 17.28 -15.61
CA ILE A 8 -2.82 15.85 -15.41
C ILE A 8 -3.44 15.78 -14.01
N GLU A 9 -4.74 15.52 -13.93
CA GLU A 9 -5.32 15.14 -12.65
C GLU A 9 -4.60 13.87 -12.22
N PRO A 10 -4.09 13.78 -10.98
CA PRO A 10 -3.54 12.52 -10.51
C PRO A 10 -4.67 11.51 -10.62
N SER A 11 -4.52 10.54 -11.52
CA SER A 11 -5.41 9.38 -11.53
C SER A 11 -5.42 8.85 -10.10
N LYS A 12 -6.60 8.62 -9.52
CA LYS A 12 -6.67 7.91 -8.23
C LYS A 12 -5.84 6.63 -8.39
N LYS A 13 -4.76 6.56 -7.63
CA LYS A 13 -3.83 5.43 -7.60
C LYS A 13 -3.83 4.92 -6.18
N TRP A 14 -3.82 3.62 -6.07
CA TRP A 14 -3.79 2.92 -4.80
C TRP A 14 -2.47 2.21 -4.70
N THR A 15 -1.64 2.62 -3.74
CA THR A 15 -0.39 1.92 -3.43
C THR A 15 -0.63 0.97 -2.28
N PHE A 16 -0.25 -0.29 -2.52
CA PHE A 16 -0.35 -1.38 -1.57
C PHE A 16 1.02 -1.67 -0.98
N PHE A 17 1.10 -1.75 0.34
CA PHE A 17 2.28 -2.19 1.09
C PHE A 17 1.93 -3.49 1.81
N TRP A 18 2.55 -4.58 1.39
CA TRP A 18 2.41 -5.89 2.01
C TRP A 18 3.63 -6.20 2.88
N ASP A 19 3.44 -6.37 4.18
CA ASP A 19 4.51 -6.83 5.06
C ASP A 19 4.96 -8.26 4.72
N MET A 20 6.23 -8.40 4.31
CA MET A 20 6.83 -9.66 3.88
C MET A 20 7.46 -10.44 5.05
N HIS A 21 6.82 -10.46 6.22
CA HIS A 21 7.32 -11.24 7.35
C HIS A 21 7.23 -12.74 7.06
N SER A 22 8.39 -13.39 6.97
CA SER A 22 8.50 -14.84 6.76
C SER A 22 8.63 -15.55 8.12
N GLY A 23 7.54 -15.58 8.89
CA GLY A 23 7.48 -16.27 10.19
C GLY A 23 8.05 -15.49 11.38
N GLY A 24 8.52 -14.26 11.15
CA GLY A 24 8.86 -13.29 12.19
C GLY A 24 7.66 -12.46 12.65
N SER A 25 7.92 -11.36 13.35
CA SER A 25 6.87 -10.38 13.67
C SER A 25 6.68 -9.39 12.51
N LEU A 26 5.47 -8.84 12.42
CA LEU A 26 5.19 -7.71 11.53
C LEU A 26 6.06 -6.50 11.89
N LYS A 27 6.41 -5.70 10.88
CA LYS A 27 7.19 -4.46 11.02
C LYS A 27 6.29 -3.34 11.55
N LEU A 28 5.00 -3.38 11.23
CA LEU A 28 3.97 -2.53 11.82
C LEU A 28 2.82 -3.41 12.33
N LYS A 29 1.77 -2.84 12.91
CA LYS A 29 0.66 -3.66 13.41
C LYS A 29 -0.22 -4.28 12.31
N TRP A 30 -0.05 -3.85 11.06
CA TRP A 30 -0.87 -4.27 9.92
C TRP A 30 -0.07 -5.13 8.94
N HIS A 31 -0.70 -6.16 8.39
CA HIS A 31 -0.18 -6.94 7.26
C HIS A 31 -0.24 -6.14 5.96
N TYR A 32 -1.32 -5.37 5.80
CA TYR A 32 -1.62 -4.65 4.57
C TYR A 32 -1.88 -3.19 4.89
N ILE A 33 -1.12 -2.29 4.26
CA ILE A 33 -1.38 -0.85 4.30
C ILE A 33 -1.68 -0.40 2.89
N ILE A 34 -2.82 0.25 2.69
CA ILE A 34 -3.36 0.58 1.37
C ILE A 34 -3.66 2.07 1.35
N VAL A 35 -2.96 2.81 0.49
CA VAL A 35 -3.00 4.27 0.47
C VAL A 35 -3.51 4.76 -0.88
N ASN A 36 -4.54 5.61 -0.88
CA ASN A 36 -5.05 6.27 -2.10
C ASN A 36 -4.14 7.43 -2.53
N LEU A 37 -2.88 7.12 -2.82
CA LEU A 37 -1.89 8.04 -3.39
C LEU A 37 -1.06 7.28 -4.45
N PRO A 38 -0.47 7.98 -5.43
CA PRO A 38 0.54 7.38 -6.30
C PRO A 38 1.75 6.89 -5.49
N GLN A 39 2.41 5.82 -5.93
CA GLN A 39 3.49 5.17 -5.17
C GLN A 39 4.54 6.13 -4.60
N GLY A 40 5.05 7.07 -5.39
CA GLY A 40 6.06 8.02 -4.91
C GLY A 40 5.58 8.90 -3.74
N GLU A 41 4.31 9.30 -3.76
CA GLU A 41 3.69 10.06 -2.67
C GLU A 41 3.33 9.16 -1.50
N ALA A 42 2.80 7.97 -1.77
CA ALA A 42 2.48 6.97 -0.76
C ALA A 42 3.71 6.54 0.05
N ILE A 43 4.88 6.39 -0.59
CA ILE A 43 6.15 6.07 0.08
C ILE A 43 6.59 7.22 0.99
N ARG A 44 6.50 8.47 0.54
CA ARG A 44 6.82 9.64 1.38
C ARG A 44 5.88 9.69 2.59
N TYR A 45 4.59 9.56 2.34
CA TYR A 45 3.58 9.45 3.38
C TYR A 45 3.92 8.33 4.37
N PHE A 46 4.29 7.15 3.89
CA PHE A 46 4.66 6.00 4.73
C PHE A 46 5.85 6.33 5.63
N LYS A 47 6.92 6.91 5.06
CA LYS A 47 8.11 7.32 5.81
C LYS A 47 7.78 8.34 6.88
N ASP A 48 7.01 9.37 6.53
CA ASP A 48 6.68 10.48 7.42
C ASP A 48 5.74 10.05 8.56
N ASN A 49 4.78 9.16 8.30
CA ASN A 49 3.77 8.75 9.28
C ASN A 49 4.17 7.54 10.12
N PHE A 50 4.96 6.61 9.57
CA PHE A 50 5.36 5.40 10.29
C PHE A 50 6.82 5.42 10.75
N GLY A 51 7.62 6.40 10.31
CA GLY A 51 9.03 6.51 10.68
C GLY A 51 9.89 5.36 10.15
N ARG A 52 9.46 4.71 9.05
CA ARG A 52 10.15 3.55 8.45
C ARG A 52 10.28 3.70 6.94
N ASP A 53 11.39 3.22 6.38
CA ASP A 53 11.54 3.12 4.93
C ASP A 53 10.90 1.81 4.44
N PRO A 54 9.85 1.84 3.59
CA PRO A 54 9.22 0.63 3.10
C PRO A 54 10.14 -0.20 2.18
N TYR A 55 11.23 0.39 1.66
CA TYR A 55 12.27 -0.32 0.89
C TYR A 55 13.40 -0.89 1.75
N ASN A 56 13.30 -0.78 3.07
CA ASN A 56 14.30 -1.36 3.95
C ASN A 56 14.35 -2.89 3.81
N VAL A 57 15.52 -3.47 4.06
CA VAL A 57 15.75 -4.92 4.11
C VAL A 57 16.24 -5.22 5.52
N THR A 58 15.38 -5.82 6.37
CA THR A 58 15.77 -6.12 7.76
C THR A 58 16.68 -7.36 7.86
N CYS A 59 16.52 -8.36 6.99
CA CYS A 59 17.47 -9.48 6.87
C CYS A 59 17.93 -9.60 5.42
N ASP A 60 19.24 -9.65 5.22
CA ASP A 60 19.88 -9.95 3.93
C ASP A 60 19.41 -11.30 3.35
N CYS A 61 18.92 -12.19 4.22
CA CYS A 61 18.40 -13.50 3.88
C CYS A 61 16.91 -13.53 3.49
N CYS A 62 16.11 -12.54 3.92
CA CYS A 62 14.65 -12.58 3.83
C CYS A 62 14.08 -11.70 2.72
N GLY A 63 14.89 -10.79 2.15
CA GLY A 63 14.45 -9.82 1.16
C GLY A 63 13.82 -8.56 1.77
N GLU A 64 13.13 -7.79 0.94
CA GLU A 64 12.52 -6.50 1.31
C GLU A 64 11.48 -6.65 2.43
N ASP A 65 11.41 -5.65 3.31
CA ASP A 65 10.45 -5.63 4.42
C ASP A 65 9.00 -5.58 3.91
N TYR A 66 8.77 -4.89 2.80
CA TYR A 66 7.47 -4.73 2.18
C TYR A 66 7.51 -5.00 0.68
N SER A 67 6.48 -5.66 0.16
CA SER A 67 6.17 -5.69 -1.27
C SER A 67 5.25 -4.51 -1.62
N ILE A 68 5.66 -3.69 -2.59
CA ILE A 68 5.00 -2.42 -2.93
C ILE A 68 4.46 -2.48 -4.35
N MET A 69 3.16 -2.21 -4.53
CA MET A 69 2.48 -2.33 -5.82
C MET A 69 1.49 -1.18 -6.03
N ASP A 70 1.35 -0.72 -7.27
CA ASP A 70 0.37 0.31 -7.66
C ASP A 70 -0.83 -0.30 -8.39
N TYR A 71 -2.01 0.16 -8.03
CA TYR A 71 -3.29 -0.26 -8.59
C TYR A 71 -4.14 0.92 -9.03
N SER A 72 -5.10 0.67 -9.93
CA SER A 72 -6.02 1.70 -10.41
C SER A 72 -7.23 1.90 -9.49
N SER A 73 -7.49 0.94 -8.60
CA SER A 73 -8.60 0.97 -7.65
C SER A 73 -8.26 0.20 -6.38
N PHE A 74 -8.98 0.48 -5.30
CA PHE A 74 -8.89 -0.28 -4.04
C PHE A 74 -9.24 -1.75 -4.25
N GLU A 75 -10.27 -2.05 -5.05
CA GLU A 75 -10.69 -3.42 -5.36
C GLU A 75 -9.55 -4.23 -5.99
N GLU A 76 -8.83 -3.64 -6.96
CA GLU A 76 -7.67 -4.31 -7.57
C GLU A 76 -6.55 -4.59 -6.57
N ALA A 77 -6.32 -3.66 -5.63
CA ALA A 77 -5.33 -3.81 -4.58
C ALA A 77 -5.73 -4.90 -3.57
N ALA A 78 -7.02 -5.01 -3.24
CA ALA A 78 -7.53 -5.92 -2.22
C ALA A 78 -7.78 -7.35 -2.73
N LYS A 79 -8.22 -7.52 -3.99
CA LYS A 79 -8.83 -8.78 -4.47
C LYS A 79 -7.97 -10.04 -4.28
N PHE A 80 -6.65 -9.93 -4.36
CA PHE A 80 -5.73 -11.07 -4.20
C PHE A 80 -5.55 -11.49 -2.73
N HIS A 81 -5.95 -10.64 -1.79
CA HIS A 81 -5.80 -10.83 -0.36
C HIS A 81 -7.13 -11.08 0.37
N LEU A 82 -8.23 -11.08 -0.39
CA LEU A 82 -9.55 -11.48 0.09
C LEU A 82 -9.55 -12.97 0.46
N ARG A 83 -10.16 -13.29 1.61
CA ARG A 83 -10.52 -14.67 1.95
C ARG A 83 -11.69 -15.12 1.06
N LYS A 84 -11.86 -16.43 0.92
CA LYS A 84 -12.97 -17.00 0.12
C LYS A 84 -14.32 -16.50 0.65
N GLY A 85 -15.06 -15.80 -0.21
CA GLY A 85 -16.40 -15.28 0.09
C GLY A 85 -16.41 -13.98 0.91
N GLU A 86 -15.25 -13.39 1.18
CA GLU A 86 -15.14 -12.11 1.88
C GLU A 86 -15.49 -10.93 0.96
N LEU A 87 -16.22 -9.95 1.51
CA LEU A 87 -16.55 -8.71 0.81
C LEU A 87 -15.43 -7.68 0.98
N LEU A 88 -15.36 -6.70 0.07
CA LEU A 88 -14.35 -5.64 0.14
C LEU A 88 -14.47 -4.79 1.42
N ASP A 89 -15.70 -4.54 1.87
CA ASP A 89 -15.95 -3.78 3.10
C ASP A 89 -15.44 -4.55 4.33
N ASP A 90 -15.71 -5.87 4.40
CA ASP A 90 -15.20 -6.73 5.47
C ASP A 90 -13.66 -6.74 5.49
N PHE A 91 -13.03 -6.75 4.32
CA PHE A 91 -11.58 -6.69 4.21
C PHE A 91 -11.02 -5.35 4.72
N LYS A 92 -11.67 -4.23 4.39
CA LYS A 92 -11.29 -2.89 4.86
C LYS A 92 -11.37 -2.76 6.38
N ASP A 93 -12.28 -3.49 7.02
CA ASP A 93 -12.51 -3.46 8.46
C ASP A 93 -11.66 -4.47 9.25
N ARG A 94 -10.80 -5.26 8.59
CA ARG A 94 -9.91 -6.19 9.29
C ARG A 94 -8.89 -5.46 10.18
N GLU A 95 -8.63 -6.03 11.35
CA GLU A 95 -7.63 -5.49 12.29
C GLU A 95 -6.20 -5.47 11.73
N ASP A 96 -5.88 -6.36 10.78
CA ASP A 96 -4.58 -6.46 10.11
C ASP A 96 -4.48 -5.64 8.81
N VAL A 97 -5.51 -4.85 8.48
CA VAL A 97 -5.55 -3.97 7.30
C VAL A 97 -5.64 -2.50 7.76
N LEU A 98 -4.90 -1.63 7.08
CA LEU A 98 -5.05 -0.18 7.19
C LEU A 98 -5.36 0.40 5.82
N VAL A 99 -6.48 1.11 5.71
CA VAL A 99 -6.85 1.85 4.50
C VAL A 99 -6.79 3.35 4.78
N ILE A 100 -6.05 4.08 3.95
CA ILE A 100 -5.86 5.52 4.05
C ILE A 100 -6.39 6.17 2.77
N GLU A 101 -7.47 6.93 2.91
CA GLU A 101 -8.10 7.69 1.83
C GLU A 101 -7.67 9.16 1.94
N GLN A 102 -6.92 9.64 0.93
CA GLN A 102 -6.52 11.04 0.76
C GLN A 102 -7.25 11.66 -0.44
#